data_AF-A0A445EQ06-F1
#
_entry.id   AF-A0A445EQ06-F1
#
_cell.length_a   1.000
_cell.length_b   1.000
_cell.length_c   1.000
_cell.angle_alpha   90.00
_cell.angle_beta   90.00
_cell.angle_gamma   90.00
#
_symmetry.space_group_name_H-M   'P 1'
#
loop_
_entity.id
_entity.type
_entity.pdbx_description
1 polymer ?
#
loop_
_entity_poly.entity_id
_entity_poly.type
_entity_poly.pdbx_seq_one_letter_code
_entity_poly.pdbx_strand_id
1 'polypeptide(L)'
;MHIFIVLSRSSGKISIQSSFDTSNIHINPNIKEAEVFKKRYIYVNKFVEIKYHVGFKWILCTIFDFDVGRNDWFFIACKYCHKKCKKIEERFECDHCRKKAVQVDLKYKLQAYVSNATGSMCVVLWDTEASQIIGLRATKVRESYSQVQ
;
A
#
# COMPACT_ATOMS: atom_id res chain seq x y z
N MET A 1 -15.26 0.13 7.16
CA MET A 1 -14.56 -1.07 6.65
C MET A 1 -13.37 -1.36 7.56
N HIS A 2 -13.40 -2.44 8.34
CA HIS A 2 -12.27 -2.85 9.16
C HIS A 2 -11.33 -3.74 8.33
N ILE A 3 -10.03 -3.49 8.37
CA ILE A 3 -9.02 -4.25 7.62
C ILE A 3 -7.93 -4.71 8.58
N PHE A 4 -7.48 -5.95 8.39
CA PHE A 4 -6.30 -6.49 9.04
C PHE A 4 -5.11 -6.31 8.11
N ILE A 5 -4.10 -5.59 8.57
CA ILE A 5 -2.90 -5.28 7.78
C ILE A 5 -1.64 -5.64 8.56
N VAL A 6 -0.64 -6.17 7.85
CA VAL A 6 0.73 -6.29 8.37
C VAL A 6 1.45 -4.98 8.11
N LEU A 7 1.79 -4.27 9.17
CA LEU A 7 2.66 -3.10 9.09
C LEU A 7 4.12 -3.52 9.23
N SER A 8 4.96 -2.98 8.36
CA SER A 8 6.41 -3.04 8.42
C SER A 8 6.99 -1.63 8.57
N ARG A 9 8.04 -1.47 9.37
CA ARG A 9 8.78 -0.21 9.47
C ARG A 9 10.19 -0.34 8.89
N SER A 10 10.54 0.54 7.96
CA SER A 10 11.90 0.64 7.40
C SER A 10 12.27 2.11 7.13
N SER A 11 13.45 2.53 7.60
CA SER A 11 13.98 3.90 7.43
C SER A 11 12.96 5.02 7.79
N GLY A 12 12.23 4.84 8.90
CA GLY A 12 11.23 5.82 9.38
C GLY A 12 9.89 5.79 8.66
N LYS A 13 9.73 4.99 7.60
CA LYS A 13 8.47 4.80 6.87
C LYS A 13 7.74 3.57 7.39
N ILE A 14 6.43 3.72 7.58
CA ILE A 14 5.51 2.63 7.90
C ILE A 14 4.78 2.25 6.61
N SER A 15 4.87 0.98 6.21
CA SER A 15 4.20 0.46 5.02
C SER A 15 3.42 -0.81 5.32
N ILE A 16 2.41 -1.09 4.50
CA ILE A 16 1.72 -2.37 4.51
C ILE A 16 2.47 -3.33 3.58
N GLN A 17 2.76 -4.55 4.04
CA GLN A 17 3.44 -5.56 3.22
C GLN A 17 2.66 -6.88 3.20
N SER A 18 2.37 -7.36 2.00
CA SER A 18 2.19 -8.77 1.68
C SER A 18 3.54 -9.48 1.75
N SER A 19 3.70 -10.45 2.66
CA SER A 19 4.82 -11.39 2.55
C SER A 19 4.51 -12.39 1.43
N PHE A 20 5.26 -12.30 0.32
CA PHE A 20 5.32 -13.23 -0.84
C PHE A 20 4.22 -13.18 -1.91
N ASP A 21 4.62 -13.53 -3.15
CA ASP A 21 3.94 -13.43 -4.46
C ASP A 21 2.61 -14.19 -4.63
N THR A 22 2.02 -14.72 -3.56
CA THR A 22 0.74 -15.47 -3.58
C THR A 22 -0.24 -15.07 -2.48
N SER A 23 0.08 -14.07 -1.66
CA SER A 23 -0.70 -13.73 -0.48
C SER A 23 -1.93 -12.88 -0.84
N ASN A 24 -3.11 -13.48 -0.68
CA ASN A 24 -4.40 -12.81 -0.84
C ASN A 24 -4.77 -12.02 0.44
N ILE A 25 -5.05 -10.72 0.32
CA ILE A 25 -5.63 -9.93 1.42
C ILE A 25 -7.12 -10.26 1.47
N HIS A 26 -7.53 -10.90 2.56
CA HIS A 26 -8.93 -11.18 2.82
C HIS A 26 -9.49 -10.07 3.72
N ILE A 27 -10.39 -9.25 3.19
CA ILE A 27 -11.04 -8.16 3.94
C ILE A 27 -12.29 -8.72 4.61
N ASN A 28 -12.27 -8.80 5.95
CA ASN A 28 -13.35 -9.37 6.78
C ASN A 28 -13.87 -10.73 6.29
N PRO A 29 -13.00 -11.73 6.08
CA PRO A 29 -13.48 -13.04 5.66
C PRO A 29 -14.42 -13.62 6.73
N ASN A 30 -15.51 -14.23 6.30
CA ASN A 30 -16.41 -14.97 7.18
C ASN A 30 -15.82 -16.35 7.50
N ILE A 31 -14.69 -16.37 8.18
CA ILE A 31 -13.97 -17.57 8.60
C ILE A 31 -13.85 -17.58 10.13
N LYS A 32 -13.86 -18.79 10.71
CA LYS A 32 -13.84 -18.97 12.18
C LYS A 32 -12.61 -18.33 12.80
N GLU A 33 -11.47 -18.39 12.13
CA GLU A 33 -10.20 -17.81 12.54
C GLU A 33 -10.30 -16.29 12.65
N ALA A 34 -10.97 -15.63 11.70
CA ALA A 34 -11.19 -14.18 11.72
C ALA A 34 -12.17 -13.78 12.83
N GLU A 35 -13.23 -14.56 13.06
CA GLU A 35 -14.17 -14.36 14.16
C GLU A 35 -13.54 -14.61 15.54
N VAL A 36 -12.73 -15.67 15.66
CA VAL A 36 -11.94 -15.97 16.87
C VAL A 36 -10.89 -14.88 17.09
N PHE A 37 -10.23 -14.41 16.04
CA PHE A 37 -9.25 -13.32 16.12
C PHE A 37 -9.90 -12.00 16.56
N LYS A 38 -11.05 -11.64 15.98
CA LYS A 38 -11.87 -10.48 16.42
C LYS A 38 -12.23 -10.57 17.90
N LYS A 39 -12.59 -11.76 18.40
CA LYS A 39 -12.96 -12.00 19.80
C LYS A 39 -11.77 -12.03 20.78
N ARG A 40 -10.57 -12.39 20.30
CA ARG A 40 -9.37 -12.59 21.15
C ARG A 40 -8.53 -11.32 21.30
N TYR A 41 -8.74 -10.30 20.46
CA TYR A 41 -7.93 -9.08 20.45
C TYR A 41 -8.61 -7.89 21.16
N ILE A 42 -8.53 -7.90 22.49
CA ILE A 42 -8.57 -6.69 23.33
C ILE A 42 -7.16 -6.04 23.40
N TYR A 43 -6.17 -6.60 22.70
CA TYR A 43 -4.87 -5.94 22.49
C TYR A 43 -4.91 -5.06 21.25
N VAL A 44 -5.60 -3.92 21.32
CA VAL A 44 -5.44 -2.89 20.29
C VAL A 44 -3.96 -2.49 20.29
N ASN A 45 -3.16 -2.98 19.32
CA ASN A 45 -1.77 -2.56 19.17
C ASN A 45 -1.80 -1.03 19.12
N LYS A 46 -1.28 -0.39 20.17
CA LYS A 46 -1.27 1.07 20.23
C LYS A 46 -0.43 1.55 19.09
N PHE A 47 -0.97 2.47 18.29
CA PHE A 47 -0.18 3.12 17.25
C PHE A 47 1.12 3.73 17.79
N VAL A 48 1.12 4.12 19.07
CA VAL A 48 2.30 4.53 19.83
C VAL A 48 3.40 3.47 19.82
N GLU A 49 3.12 2.19 20.09
CA GLU A 49 4.15 1.15 20.13
C GLU A 49 4.79 0.90 18.76
N ILE A 50 4.02 1.06 17.70
CA ILE A 50 4.50 0.92 16.31
C ILE A 50 5.47 2.04 15.95
N LYS A 51 5.31 3.21 16.59
CA LYS A 51 6.24 4.32 16.41
C LYS A 51 7.62 4.05 17.03
N TYR A 52 7.78 3.05 17.88
CA TYR A 52 9.06 2.80 18.58
C TYR A 52 9.69 1.44 18.26
N HIS A 53 8.90 0.45 17.83
CA HIS A 53 9.42 -0.88 17.53
C HIS A 53 9.61 -1.14 16.03
N VAL A 54 10.71 -1.81 15.68
CA VAL A 54 11.01 -2.28 14.32
C VAL A 54 10.51 -3.72 14.19
N GLY A 55 9.83 -4.03 13.08
CA GLY A 55 9.32 -5.38 12.79
C GLY A 55 7.97 -5.38 12.09
N PHE A 56 7.40 -6.57 11.94
CA PHE A 56 6.08 -6.79 11.37
C PHE A 56 5.02 -6.88 12.47
N LYS A 57 3.94 -6.11 12.37
CA LYS A 57 2.81 -6.16 13.32
C LYS A 57 1.47 -6.20 12.61
N TRP A 58 0.57 -7.04 13.12
CA TRP A 58 -0.83 -7.08 12.69
C TRP A 58 -1.65 -6.05 13.44
N ILE A 59 -2.47 -5.29 12.71
CA ILE A 59 -3.36 -4.29 13.31
C ILE A 59 -4.73 -4.37 12.67
N LEU A 60 -5.74 -4.34 13.53
CA LEU A 60 -7.10 -4.04 13.14
C LEU A 60 -7.31 -2.54 13.12
N CYS A 61 -7.59 -1.98 11.95
CA CYS A 61 -7.83 -0.56 11.77
C CYS A 61 -8.87 -0.29 10.67
N THR A 62 -9.30 0.96 10.57
CA THR A 62 -10.17 1.46 9.51
C THR A 62 -9.39 2.45 8.67
N ILE A 63 -9.33 2.24 7.35
CA ILE A 63 -8.91 3.29 6.42
C ILE A 63 -10.04 4.32 6.35
N PHE A 64 -9.73 5.58 6.63
CA PHE A 64 -10.73 6.65 6.61
C PHE A 64 -10.43 7.75 5.59
N ASP A 65 -9.21 7.85 5.07
CA ASP A 65 -8.86 8.81 4.02
C ASP A 65 -7.59 8.39 3.24
N PHE A 66 -7.36 9.01 2.07
CA PHE A 66 -6.18 8.83 1.23
C PHE A 66 -5.53 10.18 0.87
N ASP A 67 -4.21 10.30 1.01
CA ASP A 67 -3.49 11.48 0.54
C ASP A 67 -3.22 11.36 -0.97
N VAL A 68 -4.06 12.03 -1.76
CA VAL A 68 -3.99 12.07 -3.24
C VAL A 68 -3.76 13.48 -3.80
N GLY A 69 -3.70 14.50 -2.95
CA GLY A 69 -3.71 15.91 -3.38
C GLY A 69 -2.44 16.39 -4.10
N ARG A 70 -1.33 15.65 -4.00
CA ARG A 70 -0.01 16.04 -4.53
C ARG A 70 0.40 15.30 -5.81
N ASN A 71 -0.47 14.46 -6.36
CA ASN A 71 -0.19 13.63 -7.55
C ASN A 71 1.07 12.74 -7.42
N ASP A 72 1.45 12.36 -6.20
CA ASP A 72 2.62 11.53 -5.87
C ASP A 72 2.22 10.16 -5.29
N TRP A 73 0.94 9.80 -5.44
CA TRP A 73 0.34 8.54 -5.01
C TRP A 73 0.74 7.33 -5.86
N PHE A 74 1.57 7.53 -6.88
CA PHE A 74 2.13 6.49 -7.74
C PHE A 74 3.63 6.68 -8.01
N PHE A 75 4.26 5.64 -8.54
CA PHE A 75 5.58 5.73 -9.15
C PHE A 75 5.56 5.07 -10.53
N ILE A 76 6.47 5.53 -11.40
CA ILE A 76 6.68 4.97 -12.73
C ILE A 76 7.55 3.72 -12.58
N ALA A 77 7.05 2.58 -13.05
CA ALA A 77 7.68 1.29 -12.91
C ALA A 77 7.95 0.65 -14.27
N CYS A 78 9.04 -0.11 -14.38
CA CYS A 78 9.33 -0.92 -15.55
C CYS A 78 8.23 -1.97 -15.76
N LYS A 79 7.70 -2.12 -16.97
CA LYS A 79 6.71 -3.17 -17.28
C LYS A 79 7.24 -4.59 -17.05
N TYR A 80 8.55 -4.78 -17.20
CA TYR A 80 9.17 -6.11 -17.15
C TYR A 80 9.57 -6.56 -15.73
N CYS A 81 10.16 -5.68 -14.93
CA CYS A 81 10.68 -6.05 -13.60
C CYS A 81 9.96 -5.34 -12.43
N HIS A 82 9.02 -4.46 -12.74
CA HIS A 82 8.22 -3.70 -11.77
C HIS A 82 9.01 -2.80 -10.81
N LYS A 83 10.33 -2.65 -11.01
CA LYS A 83 11.16 -1.69 -10.28
C LYS A 83 10.97 -0.28 -10.82
N LYS A 84 11.22 0.70 -9.96
CA LYS A 84 11.10 2.13 -10.27
C LYS A 84 12.01 2.51 -11.44
N CYS A 85 11.46 3.26 -12.39
CA CYS A 85 12.18 3.85 -13.52
C CYS A 85 12.48 5.33 -13.29
N LYS A 86 13.49 5.83 -14.01
CA LYS A 86 13.82 7.26 -14.11
C LYS A 86 13.33 7.79 -15.45
N LYS A 87 12.77 9.00 -15.46
CA LYS A 87 12.52 9.73 -16.71
C LYS A 87 13.79 10.49 -17.07
N ILE A 88 14.32 10.25 -18.27
CA ILE A 88 15.45 10.98 -18.84
C ILE A 88 14.99 11.51 -20.19
N GLU A 89 14.84 12.82 -20.30
CA GLU A 89 14.23 13.48 -21.47
C GLU A 89 12.86 12.86 -21.80
N GLU A 90 12.71 12.30 -23.01
CA GLU A 90 11.51 11.65 -23.52
C GLU A 90 11.50 10.11 -23.33
N ARG A 91 12.46 9.56 -22.59
CA ARG A 91 12.61 8.11 -22.40
C ARG A 91 12.58 7.73 -20.93
N PHE A 92 12.32 6.45 -20.69
CA PHE A 92 12.40 5.85 -19.37
C PHE A 92 13.56 4.86 -19.30
N GLU A 93 14.38 5.02 -18.26
CA GLU A 93 15.48 4.13 -17.95
C GLU A 93 15.16 3.28 -16.72
N CYS A 94 15.51 1.99 -16.80
CA CYS A 94 15.41 1.06 -15.69
C CYS A 94 16.80 0.60 -15.28
N ASP A 95 17.29 1.07 -14.13
CA ASP A 95 18.59 0.69 -13.57
C ASP A 95 18.68 -0.82 -13.32
N HIS A 96 17.60 -1.43 -12.84
CA HIS A 96 17.55 -2.87 -12.56
C HIS A 96 17.69 -3.74 -13.82
N CYS A 97 17.04 -3.38 -14.92
CA CYS A 97 17.15 -4.09 -16.20
C CYS A 97 18.33 -3.62 -17.06
N ARG A 98 19.00 -2.53 -16.67
CA ARG A 98 20.05 -1.83 -17.45
C ARG A 98 19.59 -1.46 -18.87
N LYS A 99 18.31 -1.09 -19.03
CA LYS A 99 17.71 -0.70 -20.32
C LYS A 99 17.34 0.78 -20.30
N LYS A 100 17.66 1.50 -21.38
CA LYS A 100 17.51 2.97 -21.51
C LYS A 100 16.20 3.44 -22.17
N ALA A 101 15.45 2.53 -22.79
CA ALA A 101 14.16 2.83 -23.39
C ALA A 101 13.18 1.71 -23.04
N VAL A 102 12.72 1.70 -21.79
CA VAL A 102 11.76 0.69 -21.32
C VAL A 102 10.33 1.20 -21.44
N GLN A 103 9.41 0.27 -21.73
CA GLN A 103 8.01 0.52 -21.48
C GLN A 103 7.76 0.56 -19.96
N VAL A 104 6.87 1.47 -19.56
CA VAL A 104 6.55 1.70 -18.15
C VAL A 104 5.05 1.59 -17.88
N ASP A 105 4.73 1.30 -16.64
CA ASP A 105 3.38 1.37 -16.06
C ASP A 105 3.41 2.23 -14.79
N LEU A 106 2.24 2.68 -14.35
CA LEU A 106 2.08 3.22 -13.02
C LEU A 106 1.83 2.13 -11.99
N LYS A 107 2.44 2.29 -10.84
CA LYS A 107 2.23 1.47 -9.65
C LYS A 107 1.94 2.32 -8.43
N TYR A 108 1.07 1.85 -7.53
CA TYR A 108 0.72 2.63 -6.34
C TYR A 108 1.87 2.77 -5.35
N LYS A 109 1.93 3.95 -4.75
CA LYS A 109 2.64 4.31 -3.52
C LYS A 109 1.69 5.24 -2.76
N LEU A 110 0.54 4.70 -2.43
CA LEU A 110 -0.60 5.47 -1.93
C LEU A 110 -0.47 5.65 -0.43
N GLN A 111 -0.58 6.89 0.04
CA GLN A 111 -0.65 7.17 1.47
C GLN A 111 -2.09 7.06 1.94
N ALA A 112 -2.32 6.26 2.98
CA ALA A 112 -3.62 6.04 3.57
C ALA A 112 -3.60 6.44 5.03
N TYR A 113 -4.65 7.15 5.46
CA TYR A 113 -4.88 7.45 6.86
C TYR A 113 -5.74 6.35 7.48
N VAL A 114 -5.20 5.73 8.52
CA VAL A 114 -5.85 4.65 9.26
C VAL A 114 -6.10 5.04 10.71
N SER A 115 -7.23 4.63 11.26
CA SER A 115 -7.60 4.86 12.66
C SER A 115 -8.00 3.57 13.36
N ASN A 116 -7.80 3.54 14.67
CA ASN A 116 -8.34 2.54 15.58
C ASN A 116 -8.64 3.22 16.93
N ALA A 117 -9.03 2.44 17.96
CA ALA A 117 -9.34 2.98 19.27
C ALA A 117 -8.18 3.73 19.97
N THR A 118 -6.95 3.60 19.47
CA THR A 118 -5.74 4.20 20.07
C THR A 118 -5.26 5.47 19.36
N GLY A 119 -5.87 5.85 18.24
CA GLY A 119 -5.56 7.08 17.52
C GLY A 119 -5.64 6.91 16.01
N SER A 120 -4.77 7.63 15.28
CA SER A 120 -4.61 7.54 13.83
C SER A 120 -3.14 7.58 13.41
N MET A 121 -2.85 7.09 12.21
CA MET A 121 -1.55 7.22 11.55
C MET A 121 -1.67 7.24 10.03
N CYS A 122 -0.63 7.72 9.35
CA CYS A 122 -0.47 7.58 7.91
C CYS A 122 0.45 6.39 7.61
N VAL A 123 0.02 5.53 6.67
CA VAL A 123 0.74 4.36 6.19
C VAL A 123 0.85 4.38 4.67
N VAL A 124 1.88 3.76 4.11
CA VAL A 124 2.02 3.60 2.65
C VAL A 124 1.48 2.23 2.22
N LEU A 125 0.49 2.24 1.33
CA LEU A 125 0.02 1.11 0.55
C LEU A 125 0.82 1.01 -0.75
N TRP A 126 1.46 -0.14 -0.97
CA TRP A 126 2.14 -0.44 -2.22
C TRP A 126 1.17 -1.00 -3.26
N ASP A 127 1.67 -1.16 -4.49
CA ASP A 127 0.89 -1.52 -5.67
C ASP A 127 -0.10 -2.67 -5.47
N THR A 128 0.36 -3.77 -4.85
CA THR A 128 -0.44 -4.97 -4.64
C THR A 128 -1.61 -4.69 -3.68
N GLU A 129 -1.31 -4.15 -2.50
CA GLU A 129 -2.30 -3.87 -1.46
C GLU A 129 -3.30 -2.81 -1.93
N ALA A 130 -2.80 -1.72 -2.53
CA ALA A 130 -3.62 -0.63 -3.04
C ALA A 130 -4.54 -1.10 -4.17
N SER A 131 -4.03 -1.91 -5.11
CA SER A 131 -4.86 -2.42 -6.21
C SER A 131 -5.97 -3.33 -5.72
N GLN A 132 -5.74 -4.11 -4.67
CA GLN A 132 -6.76 -4.96 -4.06
C GLN A 132 -7.84 -4.14 -3.34
N ILE A 133 -7.47 -3.07 -2.64
CA ILE A 133 -8.41 -2.19 -1.93
C ILE A 133 -9.22 -1.33 -2.90
N ILE A 134 -8.56 -0.74 -3.90
CA ILE A 134 -9.18 0.17 -4.86
C ILE A 134 -9.95 -0.58 -5.94
N GLY A 135 -9.58 -1.83 -6.23
CA GLY A 135 -10.17 -2.65 -7.30
C GLY A 135 -9.73 -2.26 -8.71
N LEU A 136 -8.85 -1.26 -8.85
CA LEU A 136 -8.32 -0.78 -10.13
C LEU A 136 -6.79 -0.66 -10.07
N ARG A 137 -6.14 -0.85 -11.21
CA ARG A 137 -4.71 -0.56 -11.39
C ARG A 137 -4.48 0.95 -11.39
N ALA A 138 -3.32 1.40 -10.89
CA ALA A 138 -2.96 2.82 -10.82
C ALA A 138 -3.03 3.52 -12.19
N THR A 139 -2.66 2.83 -13.27
CA THR A 139 -2.78 3.35 -14.64
C THR A 139 -4.22 3.70 -15.00
N LYS A 140 -5.17 2.78 -14.76
CA LYS A 140 -6.59 2.97 -15.03
C LYS A 140 -7.19 4.09 -14.19
N VAL A 141 -6.82 4.19 -12.91
CA VAL A 141 -7.27 5.28 -12.04
C VAL A 141 -6.81 6.63 -12.62
N ARG A 142 -5.54 6.73 -13.01
CA ARG A 142 -5.01 7.99 -13.58
C ARG A 142 -5.70 8.37 -14.90
N GLU A 143 -5.93 7.40 -15.78
CA GLU A 143 -6.67 7.62 -17.03
C GLU A 143 -8.08 8.15 -16.78
N SER A 144 -8.78 7.59 -15.78
CA SER A 144 -10.12 8.03 -15.41
C SER A 144 -10.14 9.46 -14.85
N TYR A 145 -9.10 9.87 -14.11
CA TYR A 145 -8.96 11.25 -13.63
C TYR A 145 -8.73 12.26 -14.77
N SER A 146 -7.91 11.92 -15.76
CA SER A 146 -7.63 12.79 -16.92
C SER A 146 -8.83 13.03 -17.84
N GLN A 147 -9.91 12.24 -17.72
CA GLN A 147 -11.12 12.41 -18.53
C GLN A 147 -12.21 13.26 -17.87
N VAL A 148 -12.03 13.63 -16.60
CA VAL A 148 -13.02 14.40 -15.82
C VAL A 148 -12.57 15.86 -15.60
N GLN A 149 -11.40 16.24 -16.12
CA GLN A 149 -10.93 17.62 -16.28
C GLN A 149 -10.99 18.02 -17.76
#